data_AF-A0A0X8JPN5-F1
#
_entry.id   AF-A0A0X8JPN5-F1
#
_cell.length_a   1.000
_cell.length_b   1.000
_cell.length_c   1.000
_cell.angle_alpha   90.00
_cell.angle_beta   90.00
_cell.angle_gamma   90.00
#
_symmetry.space_group_name_H-M   'P 1'
#
loop_
_entity.id
_entity.type
_entity.pdbx_description
1 polymer ?
#
loop_
_entity_poly.entity_id
_entity_poly.type
_entity_poly.pdbx_seq_one_letter_code
_entity_poly.pdbx_strand_id
1 'polypeptide(L)'
;MKEDLTAYVYVGENKSDDWTPITSLKFSPADSNWMLAGKIPEEKDIVPWQEVVLPSGEKLLIGLVFENPEKNIALHVRATDRPVLTLITKGQPCLHFVSPGGTDITIQIHE
;
A
#
# COMPACT_ATOMS: atom_id res chain seq x y z
N MET A 1 -4.35 19.35 -9.55
CA MET A 1 -4.90 18.23 -8.77
C MET A 1 -3.93 17.06 -8.91
N LYS A 2 -3.66 16.29 -7.85
CA LYS A 2 -2.94 15.03 -8.02
C LYS A 2 -3.88 14.03 -8.70
N GLU A 3 -3.31 13.19 -9.56
CA GLU A 3 -4.01 12.12 -10.25
C GLU A 3 -4.31 10.98 -9.28
N ASP A 4 -5.28 10.14 -9.63
CA ASP A 4 -5.60 8.95 -8.85
C ASP A 4 -4.42 7.97 -8.94
N LEU A 5 -4.00 7.42 -7.80
CA LEU A 5 -2.92 6.45 -7.76
C LEU A 5 -3.45 5.04 -7.91
N THR A 6 -2.71 4.19 -8.62
CA THR A 6 -3.03 2.76 -8.73
C THR A 6 -1.96 1.92 -8.02
N ALA A 7 -2.38 1.12 -7.03
CA ALA A 7 -1.54 0.14 -6.36
C ALA A 7 -1.73 -1.23 -7.00
N TYR A 8 -0.69 -1.74 -7.65
CA TYR A 8 -0.66 -3.10 -8.17
C TYR A 8 -0.09 -4.05 -7.12
N VAL A 9 -0.82 -5.13 -6.82
CA VAL A 9 -0.42 -6.14 -5.84
C VAL A 9 0.00 -7.39 -6.57
N TYR A 10 1.15 -7.93 -6.20
CA TYR A 10 1.73 -9.10 -6.80
C TYR A 10 2.11 -10.13 -5.74
N VAL A 11 2.10 -11.40 -6.12
CA VAL A 11 2.46 -12.53 -5.25
C VAL A 11 3.49 -13.40 -5.96
N GLY A 12 4.61 -13.70 -5.30
CA GLY A 12 5.63 -14.61 -5.82
C GLY A 12 7.04 -14.29 -5.34
N GLU A 13 7.96 -15.26 -5.45
CA GLU A 13 9.38 -15.00 -5.19
C GLU A 13 9.98 -14.13 -6.31
N ASN A 14 10.74 -13.12 -5.93
CA ASN A 14 11.41 -12.12 -6.79
C ASN A 14 12.37 -12.74 -7.83
N LYS A 15 11.84 -13.37 -8.92
CA LYS A 15 12.64 -14.19 -9.87
C LYS A 15 12.23 -14.17 -11.36
N SER A 16 11.26 -13.37 -11.81
CA SER A 16 10.95 -13.27 -13.25
C SER A 16 10.61 -11.86 -13.71
N ASP A 17 10.80 -11.58 -15.01
CA ASP A 17 10.54 -10.29 -15.65
C ASP A 17 9.04 -10.09 -16.01
N ASP A 18 8.20 -11.12 -15.85
CA ASP A 18 6.78 -11.14 -16.25
C ASP A 18 5.84 -11.18 -15.04
N TRP A 19 5.81 -10.10 -14.25
CA TRP A 19 4.91 -10.00 -13.09
C TRP A 19 3.51 -9.57 -13.53
N THR A 20 2.53 -10.46 -13.40
CA THR A 20 1.11 -10.11 -13.54
C THR A 20 0.54 -9.78 -12.15
N PRO A 21 -0.06 -8.60 -11.95
CA PRO A 21 -0.66 -8.26 -10.67
C PRO A 21 -1.87 -9.16 -10.42
N ILE A 22 -2.03 -9.65 -9.19
CA ILE A 22 -3.21 -10.41 -8.77
C ILE A 22 -4.43 -9.50 -8.63
N THR A 23 -4.21 -8.21 -8.34
CA THR A 23 -5.24 -7.18 -8.26
C THR A 23 -4.62 -5.78 -8.37
N SER A 24 -5.47 -4.78 -8.57
CA SER A 24 -5.12 -3.36 -8.53
C SER A 24 -6.11 -2.58 -7.67
N LEU A 25 -5.60 -1.69 -6.82
CA LEU A 25 -6.40 -0.81 -5.96
C LEU A 25 -6.25 0.64 -6.43
N LYS A 26 -7.33 1.42 -6.40
CA LYS A 26 -7.29 2.84 -6.77
C LYS A 26 -7.41 3.72 -5.54
N PHE A 27 -6.55 4.72 -5.43
CA PHE A 27 -6.53 5.66 -4.32
C PHE A 27 -6.61 7.08 -4.85
N SER A 28 -7.74 7.75 -4.58
CA SER A 28 -7.89 9.16 -4.93
C SER A 28 -7.40 10.06 -3.80
N PRO A 29 -6.55 11.07 -4.08
CA PRO A 29 -6.19 12.09 -3.10
C PRO A 29 -7.40 12.88 -2.57
N ALA A 30 -8.53 12.89 -3.30
CA ALA A 30 -9.77 13.54 -2.88
C ALA A 30 -10.51 12.78 -1.76
N ASP A 31 -10.35 11.45 -1.74
CA ASP A 31 -11.00 10.55 -0.77
C ASP A 31 -10.08 10.19 0.40
N SER A 32 -8.91 10.83 0.47
CA SER A 32 -7.83 10.47 1.38
C SER A 32 -7.53 11.58 2.38
N ASN A 33 -6.99 11.18 3.53
CA ASN A 33 -6.47 12.13 4.50
C ASN A 33 -5.09 12.65 4.08
N TRP A 34 -4.86 13.93 4.40
CA TRP A 34 -3.59 14.61 4.17
C TRP A 34 -2.92 14.92 5.49
N MET A 35 -1.63 14.62 5.56
CA MET A 35 -0.81 14.87 6.74
C MET A 35 0.37 15.78 6.44
N LEU A 36 0.91 16.38 7.49
CA LEU A 36 2.18 17.11 7.40
C LEU A 36 3.34 16.13 7.27
N ALA A 37 4.24 16.39 6.32
CA ALA A 37 5.44 15.60 6.12
C ALA A 37 6.26 15.44 7.42
N GLY A 38 6.76 14.23 7.67
CA GLY A 38 7.56 13.90 8.85
C GLY A 38 6.77 13.57 10.11
N LYS A 39 5.43 13.60 10.07
CA LYS A 39 4.59 13.02 11.14
C LYS A 39 4.44 11.51 10.96
N ILE A 40 4.43 10.79 12.07
CA ILE A 40 4.11 9.36 12.07
C ILE A 40 2.58 9.23 11.92
N PRO A 41 2.07 8.51 10.89
CA PRO A 41 0.63 8.30 10.69
C PRO A 41 0.03 7.44 11.81
N GLU A 42 -1.12 7.84 12.33
CA GLU A 42 -1.98 6.97 13.14
C GLU A 42 -2.98 6.21 12.25
N GLU A 43 -3.59 5.14 12.75
CA GLU A 43 -4.51 4.31 11.96
C GLU A 43 -5.70 5.08 11.36
N LYS A 44 -6.21 6.07 12.10
CA LYS A 44 -7.29 6.96 11.65
C LYS A 44 -6.89 7.86 10.48
N ASP A 45 -5.59 8.10 10.32
CA ASP A 45 -5.06 8.96 9.27
C ASP A 45 -4.91 8.19 7.95
N ILE A 46 -4.95 6.86 7.98
CA ILE A 46 -4.80 5.98 6.82
C ILE A 46 -6.18 5.72 6.23
N VAL A 47 -6.54 6.47 5.19
CA VAL A 47 -7.84 6.38 4.53
C VAL A 47 -7.66 6.60 3.02
N PRO A 48 -8.32 5.80 2.16
CA PRO A 48 -9.14 4.63 2.48
C PRO A 48 -8.31 3.38 2.81
N TRP A 49 -8.87 2.49 3.63
CA TRP A 49 -8.40 1.10 3.73
C TRP A 49 -9.13 0.24 2.70
N GLN A 50 -8.38 -0.52 1.91
CA GLN A 50 -8.92 -1.43 0.89
C GLN A 50 -8.47 -2.86 1.16
N GLU A 51 -9.41 -3.82 1.14
CA GLU A 51 -9.12 -5.24 1.39
C GLU A 51 -8.60 -5.94 0.13
N VAL A 52 -7.59 -6.78 0.31
CA VAL A 52 -7.05 -7.71 -0.68
C VAL A 52 -7.08 -9.11 -0.10
N VAL A 53 -7.63 -10.04 -0.86
CA VAL A 53 -7.61 -11.47 -0.55
C VAL A 53 -6.51 -12.11 -1.37
N LEU A 54 -5.51 -12.67 -0.69
CA LEU A 54 -4.40 -13.38 -1.32
C LEU A 54 -4.86 -14.75 -1.84
N PRO A 55 -4.14 -15.37 -2.79
CA PRO A 55 -4.45 -16.72 -3.27
C PRO A 55 -4.47 -17.79 -2.16
N SER A 56 -3.72 -17.57 -1.08
CA SER A 56 -3.72 -18.41 0.12
C SER A 56 -5.01 -18.29 0.96
N GLY A 57 -5.88 -17.32 0.66
CA GLY A 57 -7.08 -16.97 1.44
C GLY A 57 -6.81 -15.98 2.57
N GLU A 58 -5.56 -15.59 2.81
CA GLU A 58 -5.19 -14.56 3.77
C GLU A 58 -5.68 -13.17 3.32
N LYS A 59 -6.10 -12.35 4.28
CA LYS A 59 -6.64 -11.00 4.03
C LYS A 59 -5.69 -9.91 4.48
N LEU A 60 -5.44 -8.97 3.59
CA LEU A 60 -4.67 -7.76 3.85
C LEU A 60 -5.54 -6.53 3.67
N LEU A 61 -5.31 -5.51 4.46
CA LEU A 61 -5.79 -4.15 4.26
C LEU A 61 -4.61 -3.30 3.79
N ILE A 62 -4.81 -2.61 2.67
CA ILE A 62 -3.83 -1.69 2.09
C ILE A 62 -4.42 -0.29 2.16
N GLY A 63 -3.64 0.65 2.66
CA GLY A 63 -4.03 2.05 2.79
C GLY A 63 -2.91 2.98 2.39
N LEU A 64 -3.29 4.20 1.97
CA LEU A 64 -2.35 5.26 1.63
C LEU A 64 -2.57 6.48 2.53
N VAL A 65 -1.49 7.22 2.78
CA VAL A 65 -1.56 8.58 3.33
C VAL A 65 -0.78 9.52 2.41
N PHE A 66 -1.36 10.69 2.17
CA PHE A 66 -0.73 11.75 1.38
C PHE A 66 -0.05 12.75 2.30
N GLU A 67 1.23 13.06 2.04
CA GLU A 67 1.99 14.04 2.81
C GLU A 67 2.12 15.38 2.07
N ASN A 68 2.02 16.48 2.82
CA ASN A 68 2.14 17.86 2.35
C ASN A 68 3.23 18.61 3.16
N PRO A 69 4.00 19.55 2.59
CA PRO A 69 4.00 20.03 1.20
C PRO A 69 4.78 19.15 0.22
N GLU A 70 5.53 18.16 0.71
CA GLU A 70 6.46 17.38 -0.11
C GLU A 70 5.79 16.47 -1.14
N LYS A 71 4.45 16.35 -1.12
CA LYS A 71 3.68 15.49 -2.02
C LYS A 71 4.14 14.02 -1.96
N ASN A 72 4.68 13.56 -0.83
CA ASN A 72 5.01 12.15 -0.65
C ASN A 72 3.73 11.31 -0.41
N ILE A 73 3.87 9.99 -0.54
CA ILE A 73 2.82 9.02 -0.27
C ILE A 73 3.40 7.96 0.67
N ALA A 74 2.75 7.71 1.80
CA ALA A 74 3.09 6.60 2.67
C ALA A 74 2.16 5.42 2.38
N LEU A 75 2.73 4.22 2.19
CA LEU A 75 1.99 2.99 1.94
C LEU A 75 1.92 2.14 3.21
N HIS A 76 0.71 1.78 3.60
CA HIS A 76 0.46 1.02 4.82
C HIS A 76 -0.18 -0.32 4.48
N VAL A 77 0.29 -1.37 5.13
CA VAL A 77 -0.27 -2.71 4.98
C VAL A 77 -0.57 -3.30 6.36
N ARG A 78 -1.73 -3.91 6.50
CA ARG A 78 -2.16 -4.58 7.72
C ARG A 78 -2.74 -5.95 7.37
N ALA A 79 -2.30 -7.01 8.03
CA ALA A 79 -3.11 -8.23 8.06
C ALA A 79 -4.29 -8.01 9.03
N THR A 80 -5.50 -8.41 8.64
CA THR A 80 -6.75 -8.03 9.33
C THR A 80 -6.75 -8.35 10.84
N ASP A 81 -6.00 -9.37 11.25
CA ASP A 81 -5.87 -9.89 12.61
C ASP A 81 -4.58 -9.49 13.36
N ARG A 82 -3.75 -8.61 12.78
CA ARG A 82 -2.42 -8.25 13.30
C ARG A 82 -2.15 -6.73 13.29
N PRO A 83 -1.13 -6.26 14.02
CA PRO A 83 -0.72 -4.85 14.01
C PRO A 83 -0.33 -4.36 12.60
N VAL A 84 -0.55 -3.07 12.36
CA VAL A 84 -0.23 -2.39 11.09
C VAL A 84 1.28 -2.42 10.84
N LEU A 85 1.69 -2.90 9.66
CA LEU A 85 3.02 -2.65 9.13
C LEU A 85 2.97 -1.32 8.36
N THR A 86 3.48 -0.28 9.01
CA THR A 86 3.61 1.06 8.42
C THR A 86 4.95 1.17 7.72
N LEU A 87 4.97 1.45 6.41
CA LEU A 87 6.20 1.79 5.71
C LEU A 87 6.05 3.11 4.94
N ILE A 88 6.83 4.11 5.34
CA ILE A 88 6.85 5.40 4.67
C ILE A 88 7.86 5.33 3.53
N THR A 89 7.38 5.32 2.29
CA THR A 89 8.24 5.40 1.10
C THR A 89 8.27 6.84 0.60
N LYS A 90 9.46 7.38 0.29
CA LYS A 90 9.56 8.64 -0.47
C LYS A 90 9.80 8.30 -1.94
N GLY A 91 9.03 8.89 -2.87
CA GLY A 91 9.16 8.62 -4.33
C GLY A 91 8.11 7.63 -4.84
N GLN A 92 8.46 6.83 -5.88
CA GLN A 92 7.63 5.72 -6.41
C GLN A 92 7.58 4.58 -5.38
N PRO A 93 6.46 4.43 -4.64
CA PRO A 93 6.33 3.43 -3.60
C PRO A 93 6.36 2.02 -4.19
N CYS A 94 7.45 1.28 -3.95
CA CYS A 94 7.47 -0.17 -4.09
C CYS A 94 7.73 -0.77 -2.71
N LEU A 95 6.85 -1.66 -2.27
CA LEU A 95 6.96 -2.36 -0.99
C LEU A 95 7.02 -3.86 -1.24
N HIS A 96 8.09 -4.49 -0.75
CA HIS A 96 8.24 -5.94 -0.74
C HIS A 96 8.20 -6.42 0.71
N PHE A 97 7.38 -7.42 1.00
CA PHE A 97 7.30 -8.03 2.33
C PHE A 97 6.77 -9.45 2.22
N VAL A 98 7.06 -10.24 3.25
CA VAL A 98 6.45 -11.57 3.40
C VAL A 98 5.25 -11.44 4.34
N SER A 99 4.08 -11.87 3.88
CA SER A 99 2.87 -11.90 4.69
C SER A 99 3.06 -12.80 5.92
N PRO A 100 2.27 -12.61 6.98
CA PRO A 100 2.15 -13.56 8.08
C PRO A 100 2.01 -15.03 7.69
N GLY A 101 1.29 -15.32 6.61
CA GLY A 101 1.13 -16.66 6.05
C GLY A 101 2.35 -17.19 5.30
N GLY A 102 3.44 -16.44 5.21
CA GLY A 102 4.66 -16.81 4.49
C GLY A 102 4.61 -16.50 2.99
N THR A 103 3.66 -15.67 2.53
CA THR A 103 3.53 -15.33 1.10
C THR A 103 4.41 -14.13 0.77
N ASP A 104 5.28 -14.24 -0.23
CA ASP A 104 6.06 -13.10 -0.75
C ASP A 104 5.14 -12.17 -1.56
N ILE A 105 5.10 -10.90 -1.18
CA ILE A 105 4.20 -9.88 -1.71
C ILE A 105 4.98 -8.65 -2.11
N THR A 106 4.64 -8.14 -3.29
CA THR A 106 5.10 -6.86 -3.78
C THR A 106 3.90 -5.95 -4.05
N ILE A 107 3.99 -4.69 -3.64
CA ILE A 107 3.00 -3.65 -3.98
C ILE A 107 3.74 -2.52 -4.68
N GLN A 108 3.31 -2.15 -5.89
CA GLN A 108 3.86 -1.03 -6.65
C GLN A 108 2.78 0.01 -6.88
N ILE A 109 3.09 1.28 -6.57
CA ILE A 109 2.18 2.41 -6.80
C ILE A 109 2.61 3.14 -8.08
N HIS A 110 1.64 3.33 -8.98
CA HIS A 110 1.76 4.10 -10.21
C HIS A 110 0.86 5.34 -10.15
N GLU A 111 1.32 6.43 -10.78
CA GLU A 111 0.52 7.61 -11.11
C GLU A 111 -0.33 7.36 -12.36
#